data_AF-A0AAN7DNY5-F1
#
_entry.id   AF-A0AAN7DNY5-F1
#
_cell.length_a   1.000
_cell.length_b   1.000
_cell.length_c   1.000
_cell.angle_alpha   90.00
_cell.angle_beta   90.00
_cell.angle_gamma   90.00
#
_symmetry.space_group_name_H-M   'P 1'
#
loop_
_entity.id
_entity.type
_entity.pdbx_description
1 polymer ?
#
loop_
_entity_poly.entity_id
_entity_poly.type
_entity_poly.pdbx_seq_one_letter_code
_entity_poly.pdbx_strand_id
1 'polypeptide(L)'
;MVDPILYLPMSVFDRSRILRWRMGWLPARPVPCRCGAPHASRNHLLECLGVASKLLFTDDPLGADYLPNPLDFWLNRLPRMQPSASKLVSSRSFWSVRWPVMLQIFLDIDMICHPDAEFTGKALDLSGSAFLDWLTPVSSTTSVSGTPSISSSDSAGITVAIPHLLSH
;
A
#
# COMPACT_ATOMS: atom_id res chain seq x y z
N MET A 1 15.09 14.82 -7.45
CA MET A 1 14.64 13.99 -6.31
C MET A 1 13.50 13.10 -6.83
N VAL A 2 13.51 11.80 -6.54
CA VAL A 2 12.54 10.82 -7.07
C VAL A 2 11.25 10.83 -6.23
N ASP A 3 10.08 10.79 -6.88
CA ASP A 3 8.77 10.80 -6.22
C ASP A 3 8.56 9.54 -5.35
N PRO A 4 8.11 9.67 -4.08
CA PRO A 4 7.89 8.52 -3.20
C PRO A 4 6.96 7.44 -3.70
N ILE A 5 6.01 7.79 -4.56
CA ILE A 5 5.07 6.83 -5.15
C ILE A 5 5.78 5.70 -5.92
N LEU A 6 7.00 5.95 -6.40
CA LEU A 6 7.76 4.96 -7.17
C LEU A 6 8.33 3.81 -6.31
N TYR A 7 8.55 4.03 -5.02
CA TYR A 7 9.13 3.01 -4.12
C TYR A 7 8.25 2.64 -2.94
N LEU A 8 7.21 3.41 -2.64
CA LEU A 8 6.27 3.07 -1.58
C LEU A 8 5.55 1.74 -1.88
N PRO A 9 5.42 0.82 -0.92
CA PRO A 9 4.65 -0.40 -1.10
C PRO A 9 3.17 -0.07 -1.29
N MET A 10 2.61 -0.46 -2.44
CA MET A 10 1.20 -0.32 -2.79
C MET A 10 0.89 -1.18 -4.01
N SER A 11 -0.40 -1.42 -4.26
CA SER A 11 -0.84 -2.17 -5.43
C SER A 11 -0.41 -1.48 -6.73
N VAL A 12 -0.32 -2.24 -7.82
CA VAL A 12 -0.02 -1.68 -9.15
C VAL A 12 -1.13 -0.72 -9.64
N PHE A 13 -2.38 -0.96 -9.21
CA PHE A 13 -3.54 -0.15 -9.58
C PHE A 13 -3.51 1.22 -8.89
N ASP A 14 -3.28 1.24 -7.57
CA ASP A 14 -3.17 2.49 -6.81
C ASP A 14 -2.02 3.34 -7.33
N ARG A 15 -0.85 2.70 -7.53
CA ARG A 15 0.32 3.38 -8.10
C ARG A 15 0.01 3.98 -9.48
N SER A 16 -0.64 3.22 -10.36
CA SER A 16 -1.03 3.70 -11.69
C SER A 16 -1.95 4.92 -11.62
N ARG A 17 -2.97 4.91 -10.75
CA ARG A 17 -3.89 6.03 -10.55
C ARG A 17 -3.17 7.28 -10.07
N ILE A 18 -2.32 7.13 -9.05
CA ILE A 18 -1.58 8.24 -8.45
C ILE A 18 -0.57 8.82 -9.45
N LEU A 19 0.13 7.97 -10.20
CA LEU A 19 1.06 8.43 -11.24
C LEU A 19 0.33 9.19 -12.35
N ARG A 20 -0.82 8.70 -12.83
CA ARG A 20 -1.63 9.44 -13.81
C ARG A 20 -2.06 10.79 -13.27
N TRP A 21 -2.42 10.89 -12.00
CA TRP A 21 -2.70 12.16 -11.33
C TRP A 21 -1.48 13.09 -11.25
N ARG A 22 -0.33 12.59 -10.80
CA ARG A 22 0.91 13.37 -10.64
C ARG A 22 1.44 13.91 -11.97
N MET A 23 1.31 13.11 -13.03
CA MET A 23 1.77 13.48 -14.36
C MET A 23 0.78 14.35 -15.14
N GLY A 24 -0.42 14.61 -14.58
CA GLY A 24 -1.46 15.35 -15.28
C GLY A 24 -2.02 14.60 -16.51
N TRP A 25 -1.92 13.28 -16.53
CA TRP A 25 -2.41 12.44 -17.64
C TRP A 25 -3.94 12.20 -17.58
N LEU A 26 -4.65 12.96 -16.75
CA LEU A 26 -6.08 12.79 -16.49
C LEU A 26 -6.87 14.06 -16.86
N PRO A 27 -7.94 13.92 -17.67
CA PRO A 27 -8.16 12.89 -18.68
C PRO A 27 -7.34 13.22 -19.95
N ALA A 28 -6.75 12.21 -20.60
CA ALA A 28 -5.94 12.39 -21.82
C ALA A 28 -6.75 12.93 -23.02
N ARG A 29 -8.08 12.82 -22.97
CA ARG A 29 -9.04 13.37 -23.93
C ARG A 29 -10.20 13.99 -23.14
N PRO A 30 -10.98 14.91 -23.73
CA PRO A 30 -12.16 15.42 -23.05
C PRO A 30 -13.17 14.28 -22.80
N VAL A 31 -13.39 13.94 -21.53
CA VAL A 31 -14.38 12.94 -21.09
C VAL A 31 -15.47 13.65 -20.30
N PRO A 32 -16.76 13.39 -20.58
CA PRO A 32 -17.84 13.99 -19.80
C PRO A 32 -17.82 13.44 -18.37
N CYS A 33 -18.08 14.33 -17.41
CA CYS A 33 -18.23 13.93 -16.01
C CYS A 33 -19.65 13.41 -15.76
N ARG A 34 -19.78 12.51 -14.78
CA ARG A 34 -21.09 11.96 -14.35
C ARG A 34 -22.06 13.03 -13.83
N CYS A 35 -21.55 14.20 -13.42
CA CYS A 35 -22.37 15.34 -13.01
C CYS A 35 -22.97 16.15 -14.18
N GLY A 36 -22.67 15.78 -15.43
CA GLY A 36 -23.14 16.45 -16.64
C GLY A 36 -22.19 17.49 -17.22
N ALA A 37 -21.06 17.78 -16.57
CA ALA A 37 -20.04 18.66 -17.14
C ALA A 37 -19.43 18.02 -18.41
N PRO A 38 -19.19 18.81 -19.49
CA PRO A 38 -18.70 18.26 -20.76
C PRO A 38 -17.27 17.73 -20.65
N HIS A 39 -16.47 18.25 -19.71
CA HIS A 39 -15.06 17.95 -19.57
C HIS A 39 -14.67 17.76 -18.10
N ALA A 40 -14.21 16.56 -17.74
CA ALA A 40 -13.71 16.21 -16.43
C ALA A 40 -12.27 16.71 -16.20
N SER A 41 -12.03 18.02 -16.29
CA SER A 41 -10.69 18.59 -16.01
C SER A 41 -10.25 18.30 -14.58
N ARG A 42 -8.95 18.40 -14.30
CA ARG A 42 -8.40 18.22 -12.95
C ARG A 42 -9.10 19.08 -11.89
N ASN A 43 -9.28 20.37 -12.17
CA ASN A 43 -9.96 21.29 -11.25
C ASN A 43 -11.43 20.89 -11.06
N HIS A 44 -12.10 20.57 -12.16
CA HIS A 44 -13.48 20.09 -12.09
C HIS A 44 -13.61 18.82 -11.26
N LEU A 45 -12.70 17.85 -11.40
CA LEU A 45 -12.71 16.62 -10.62
C LEU A 45 -12.54 16.89 -9.12
N LEU A 46 -11.67 17.82 -8.74
CA LEU A 46 -11.47 18.22 -7.34
C LEU A 46 -12.74 18.82 -6.74
N GLU A 47 -13.41 19.70 -7.48
CA GLU A 47 -14.65 20.34 -7.07
C GLU A 47 -15.84 19.36 -7.06
N CYS A 48 -16.03 18.64 -8.18
CA CYS A 48 -17.15 17.73 -8.40
C CYS A 48 -17.17 16.57 -7.38
N LEU A 49 -16.01 16.06 -6.99
CA LEU A 49 -15.90 14.99 -5.99
C LEU A 49 -15.86 15.51 -4.56
N GLY A 50 -15.88 16.84 -4.35
CA GLY A 50 -15.78 17.47 -3.03
C GLY A 50 -14.48 17.09 -2.32
N VAL A 51 -13.37 17.00 -3.06
CA VAL A 51 -12.10 16.42 -2.57
C VAL A 51 -11.56 17.18 -1.35
N ALA A 52 -11.65 18.51 -1.35
CA ALA A 52 -11.25 19.33 -0.22
C ALA A 52 -12.03 18.97 1.06
N SER A 53 -13.33 18.74 0.96
CA SER A 53 -14.14 18.35 2.13
C SER A 53 -13.83 16.92 2.58
N LYS A 54 -13.62 15.99 1.65
CA LYS A 54 -13.29 14.58 1.96
C LYS A 54 -11.91 14.42 2.62
N LEU A 55 -10.99 15.33 2.32
CA LEU A 55 -9.62 15.32 2.84
C LEU A 55 -9.40 16.38 3.94
N LEU A 56 -10.49 16.84 4.57
CA LEU A 56 -10.46 17.70 5.74
C LEU A 56 -10.52 16.82 6.99
N PHE A 57 -9.39 16.64 7.65
CA PHE A 57 -9.28 15.90 8.91
C PHE A 57 -9.11 16.90 10.06
N THR A 58 -9.87 16.74 11.15
CA THR A 58 -9.99 17.73 12.25
C THR A 58 -8.68 18.01 12.99
N ASP A 59 -7.75 17.07 12.96
CA ASP A 59 -6.52 17.12 13.75
C ASP A 59 -5.34 17.73 12.97
N ASP A 60 -5.55 18.15 11.72
CA ASP A 60 -4.48 18.66 10.86
C ASP A 60 -4.53 20.18 10.68
N PRO A 61 -3.44 20.91 11.00
CA PRO A 61 -3.32 22.30 10.60
C PRO A 61 -3.13 22.35 9.08
N LEU A 62 -4.20 22.70 8.36
CA LEU A 62 -4.15 22.94 6.92
C LEU A 62 -3.54 24.32 6.66
N GLY A 63 -2.41 24.34 5.96
CA GLY A 63 -1.75 25.57 5.52
C GLY A 63 -2.43 26.18 4.30
N ALA A 64 -1.98 27.38 3.91
CA ALA A 64 -2.43 28.07 2.71
C ALA A 64 -2.17 27.28 1.41
N ASP A 65 -1.30 26.26 1.46
CA ASP A 65 -0.93 25.36 0.37
C ASP A 65 -1.91 24.18 0.17
N TYR A 66 -2.86 23.99 1.08
CA TYR A 66 -3.87 22.93 0.96
C TYR A 66 -4.78 23.09 -0.26
N LEU A 67 -5.20 24.34 -0.53
CA LEU A 67 -5.94 24.70 -1.73
C LEU A 67 -5.00 25.37 -2.74
N PRO A 68 -5.23 25.19 -4.05
CA PRO A 68 -6.38 24.52 -4.67
C PRO A 68 -6.19 23.01 -4.89
N ASN A 69 -5.06 22.41 -4.48
CA ASN A 69 -4.71 21.02 -4.82
C ASN A 69 -4.60 20.10 -3.58
N PRO A 70 -5.72 19.74 -2.94
CA PRO A 70 -5.72 18.96 -1.69
C PRO A 70 -5.07 17.58 -1.84
N LEU A 71 -5.24 16.91 -2.99
CA LEU A 71 -4.56 15.63 -3.24
C LEU A 71 -3.03 15.79 -3.31
N ASP A 72 -2.54 16.84 -3.97
CA ASP A 72 -1.11 17.08 -4.09
C ASP A 72 -0.47 17.43 -2.75
N PHE A 73 -1.17 18.23 -1.95
CA PHE A 73 -0.78 18.53 -0.58
C PHE A 73 -0.55 17.25 0.23
N TRP A 74 -1.49 16.31 0.18
CA TRP A 74 -1.39 15.04 0.90
C TRP A 74 -0.32 14.12 0.32
N LEU A 75 -0.23 14.00 -1.02
CA LEU A 75 0.82 13.21 -1.67
C LEU A 75 2.23 13.73 -1.33
N ASN A 76 2.41 15.04 -1.23
CA ASN A 76 3.70 15.65 -0.88
C ASN A 76 4.14 15.37 0.57
N ARG A 77 3.22 14.95 1.44
CA ARG A 77 3.48 14.57 2.83
C ARG A 77 3.85 13.09 3.00
N LEU A 78 3.76 12.29 1.93
CA LEU A 78 4.09 10.87 2.00
C LEU A 78 5.53 10.66 2.49
N PRO A 79 5.75 9.63 3.33
CA PRO A 79 7.08 9.30 3.80
C PRO A 79 7.97 8.89 2.62
N ARG A 80 9.13 9.54 2.49
CA ARG A 80 10.11 9.23 1.44
C ARG A 80 10.98 8.02 1.77
N MET A 81 11.02 7.64 3.03
CA MET A 81 11.75 6.48 3.52
C MET A 81 10.93 5.93 4.67
N GLN A 82 11.16 4.67 5.03
CA GLN A 82 10.48 4.08 6.17
C GLN A 82 10.80 4.92 7.42
N PRO A 83 9.77 5.37 8.18
CA PRO A 83 9.99 6.09 9.41
C PRO A 83 10.85 5.27 10.38
N SER A 84 11.56 5.95 11.29
CA SER A 84 12.25 5.29 12.40
C SER A 84 11.26 4.49 13.25
N ALA A 85 11.74 3.47 13.96
CA ALA A 85 10.90 2.65 14.85
C ALA A 85 10.03 3.49 15.80
N SER A 86 10.58 4.59 16.34
CA SER A 86 9.87 5.53 17.22
C SER A 86 8.72 6.30 16.55
N LYS A 87 8.74 6.45 15.22
CA LYS A 87 7.73 7.19 14.44
C LYS A 87 6.81 6.27 13.63
N LEU A 88 7.08 4.96 13.57
CA LEU A 88 6.28 4.01 12.80
C LEU A 88 4.82 3.97 13.27
N VAL A 89 4.60 3.80 14.57
CA VAL A 89 3.24 3.66 15.14
C VAL A 89 2.42 4.94 14.89
N SER A 90 2.98 6.11 15.17
CA SER A 90 2.29 7.38 14.93
C SER A 90 2.06 7.65 13.44
N SER A 91 3.04 7.32 12.59
CA SER A 91 2.89 7.43 11.14
C SER A 91 1.81 6.49 10.59
N ARG A 92 1.75 5.23 11.07
CA ARG A 92 0.69 4.28 10.71
C ARG A 92 -0.67 4.79 11.15
N SER A 93 -0.80 5.26 12.39
CA SER A 93 -2.06 5.82 12.90
C SER A 93 -2.52 7.05 12.11
N PHE A 94 -1.56 7.87 11.66
CA PHE A 94 -1.84 9.02 10.83
C PHE A 94 -2.35 8.60 9.44
N TRP A 95 -1.65 7.67 8.78
CA TRP A 95 -1.97 7.27 7.42
C TRP A 95 -3.14 6.28 7.32
N SER A 96 -3.44 5.50 8.37
CA SER A 96 -4.53 4.52 8.34
C SER A 96 -5.91 5.13 8.09
N VAL A 97 -6.11 6.38 8.50
CA VAL A 97 -7.35 7.12 8.26
C VAL A 97 -7.33 7.80 6.88
N ARG A 98 -6.19 8.39 6.52
CA ARG A 98 -6.09 9.29 5.35
C ARG A 98 -5.91 8.54 4.05
N TRP A 99 -5.11 7.46 4.09
CA TRP A 99 -4.69 6.75 2.89
C TRP A 99 -5.85 6.05 2.17
N PRO A 100 -6.74 5.29 2.84
CA PRO A 100 -7.90 4.69 2.17
C PRO A 100 -8.83 5.73 1.52
N VAL A 101 -9.01 6.89 2.16
CA VAL A 101 -9.82 7.99 1.60
C VAL A 101 -9.17 8.56 0.34
N MET A 102 -7.85 8.75 0.34
CA MET A 102 -7.12 9.16 -0.86
C MET A 102 -7.24 8.12 -1.98
N LEU A 103 -7.08 6.83 -1.68
CA LEU A 103 -7.22 5.75 -2.66
C LEU A 103 -8.63 5.71 -3.26
N GLN A 104 -9.67 5.88 -2.44
CA GLN A 104 -11.05 5.97 -2.91
C GLN A 104 -11.23 7.14 -3.89
N ILE A 105 -10.71 8.32 -3.55
CA ILE A 105 -10.80 9.49 -4.44
C ILE A 105 -10.08 9.23 -5.77
N PHE A 106 -8.90 8.59 -5.73
CA PHE A 106 -8.18 8.22 -6.94
C PHE A 106 -8.94 7.19 -7.79
N LEU A 107 -9.62 6.22 -7.17
CA LEU A 107 -10.51 5.30 -7.88
C LEU A 107 -11.69 6.04 -8.50
N ASP A 108 -12.35 6.93 -7.76
CA ASP A 108 -13.49 7.71 -8.26
C ASP A 108 -13.08 8.54 -9.50
N ILE A 109 -11.91 9.19 -9.45
CA ILE A 109 -11.34 9.91 -10.58
C ILE A 109 -11.08 8.96 -11.76
N ASP A 110 -10.48 7.79 -11.50
CA ASP A 110 -10.17 6.80 -12.53
C ASP A 110 -11.43 6.32 -13.26
N MET A 111 -12.48 6.02 -12.50
CA MET A 111 -13.78 5.60 -13.02
C MET A 111 -14.53 6.69 -13.80
N ILE A 112 -14.22 7.97 -13.54
CA ILE A 112 -14.74 9.09 -14.35
C ILE A 112 -13.94 9.23 -15.64
N CYS A 113 -12.60 9.15 -15.57
CA CYS A 113 -11.73 9.32 -16.72
C CYS A 113 -11.73 8.13 -17.68
N HIS A 114 -12.10 6.94 -17.21
CA HIS A 114 -12.11 5.68 -17.96
C HIS A 114 -13.45 4.95 -17.77
N PRO A 115 -14.57 5.48 -18.30
CA PRO A 115 -15.90 4.92 -18.09
C PRO A 115 -16.06 3.51 -18.68
N ASP A 116 -15.30 3.18 -19.72
CA ASP A 116 -15.34 1.88 -20.39
C ASP A 116 -14.40 0.83 -19.75
N ALA A 117 -13.62 1.22 -18.74
CA ALA A 117 -12.72 0.30 -18.06
C ALA A 117 -13.49 -0.54 -17.02
N GLU A 118 -13.21 -1.85 -17.00
CA GLU A 118 -13.73 -2.72 -15.95
C GLU A 118 -12.83 -2.64 -14.70
N PHE A 119 -13.45 -2.32 -13.57
CA PHE A 119 -12.77 -2.29 -12.27
C PHE A 119 -13.23 -3.48 -11.44
N THR A 120 -12.36 -4.48 -11.25
CA THR A 120 -12.71 -5.71 -10.52
C THR A 120 -11.58 -6.18 -9.61
N GLY A 121 -11.93 -7.02 -8.63
CA GLY A 121 -10.97 -7.68 -7.74
C GLY A 121 -10.00 -6.71 -7.07
N LYS A 122 -8.69 -6.96 -7.23
CA LYS A 122 -7.61 -6.16 -6.63
C LYS A 122 -7.63 -4.68 -7.05
N ALA A 123 -8.26 -4.32 -8.15
CA ALA A 123 -8.37 -2.91 -8.56
C ALA A 123 -9.33 -2.11 -7.66
N LEU A 124 -10.28 -2.78 -7.00
CA LEU A 124 -11.23 -2.18 -6.06
C LEU A 124 -10.76 -2.28 -4.60
N ASP A 125 -9.60 -2.89 -4.34
CA ASP A 125 -9.04 -2.92 -2.99
C ASP A 125 -8.48 -1.55 -2.63
N LEU A 126 -9.15 -0.90 -1.68
CA LEU A 126 -8.78 0.42 -1.16
C LEU A 126 -8.25 0.35 0.28
N SER A 127 -7.97 -0.85 0.78
CA SER A 127 -7.42 -1.04 2.13
C SER A 127 -6.09 -0.31 2.31
N GLY A 128 -5.31 -0.19 1.23
CA GLY A 128 -3.96 0.35 1.27
C GLY A 128 -3.02 -0.45 2.19
N SER A 129 -3.38 -1.71 2.47
CA SER A 129 -2.71 -2.60 3.42
C SER A 129 -1.20 -2.66 3.22
N ALA A 130 -0.72 -2.81 1.98
CA ALA A 130 0.72 -2.84 1.69
C ALA A 130 1.49 -1.61 2.23
N PHE A 131 0.92 -0.40 2.07
CA PHE A 131 1.55 0.83 2.58
C PHE A 131 1.46 0.90 4.10
N LEU A 132 0.29 0.58 4.66
CA LEU A 132 0.07 0.64 6.10
C LEU A 132 0.91 -0.41 6.84
N ASP A 133 1.05 -1.60 6.29
CA ASP A 133 1.80 -2.71 6.87
C ASP A 133 3.29 -2.41 6.86
N TRP A 134 3.77 -1.74 5.82
CA TRP A 134 5.12 -1.17 5.79
C TRP A 134 5.36 -0.10 6.86
N LEU A 135 4.30 0.55 7.38
CA LEU A 135 4.39 1.45 8.53
C LEU A 135 4.24 0.73 9.88
N THR A 136 4.17 -0.60 9.90
CA THR A 136 4.10 -1.38 11.14
C THR A 136 5.50 -1.70 11.65
N PRO A 137 5.74 -1.62 12.97
CA PRO A 137 6.97 -2.16 13.55
C PRO A 137 7.07 -3.65 13.21
N VAL A 138 8.20 -4.09 12.67
CA VAL A 138 8.49 -5.52 12.57
C VAL A 138 8.63 -6.01 14.01
N SER A 139 7.67 -6.81 14.48
CA SER A 139 7.77 -7.49 15.76
C SER A 139 9.05 -8.31 15.76
N SER A 140 10.03 -7.89 16.55
CA SER A 140 11.25 -8.64 16.77
C SER A 140 10.93 -9.79 17.73
N THR A 141 10.36 -10.86 17.18
CA THR A 141 10.11 -12.15 17.83
C THR A 141 10.45 -13.19 16.75
N THR A 142 11.50 -14.00 16.81
CA THR A 142 12.03 -14.72 17.98
C THR A 142 13.49 -15.12 17.71
N SER A 143 14.40 -14.82 18.64
CA SER A 143 15.65 -15.55 18.80
C SER A 143 15.33 -16.97 19.30
N VAL A 144 15.36 -17.97 18.43
CA VAL A 144 15.65 -19.34 18.85
C VAL A 144 17.03 -19.67 18.31
N SER A 145 18.03 -19.41 19.13
CA SER A 145 19.35 -20.05 19.01
C SER A 145 19.16 -21.53 19.30
N GLY A 146 18.73 -22.29 18.30
CA GLY A 146 18.85 -23.74 18.28
C GLY A 146 20.22 -24.11 17.76
N THR A 147 21.23 -24.06 18.62
CA THR A 147 22.53 -24.71 18.36
C THR A 147 22.26 -26.21 18.22
N PRO A 148 22.62 -26.86 17.10
CA PRO A 148 22.67 -28.32 17.08
C PRO A 148 23.93 -28.73 17.84
N SER A 149 23.75 -29.27 19.05
CA SER A 149 24.81 -29.97 19.75
C SER A 149 25.21 -31.21 18.94
N ILE A 150 26.36 -31.10 18.29
CA ILE A 150 27.11 -32.24 17.76
C ILE A 150 27.60 -33.03 18.96
N SER A 151 27.09 -34.25 19.15
CA SER A 151 27.76 -35.27 19.96
C SER A 151 28.03 -36.46 19.06
N SER A 152 29.28 -36.52 18.60
CA SER A 152 29.94 -37.71 18.09
C SER A 152 30.35 -38.57 19.28
N SER A 153 30.07 -39.88 19.25
CA SER A 153 30.81 -40.89 19.99
C SER A 153 30.70 -42.22 19.26
N ASP A 154 31.87 -42.67 18.80
CA ASP A 154 32.17 -43.88 18.07
C ASP A 154 32.18 -45.15 18.94
N SER A 155 31.98 -46.29 18.25
CA SER A 155 32.46 -47.66 18.55
C SER A 155 31.82 -48.40 19.74
N ALA A 156 31.59 -49.71 19.75
CA ALA A 156 32.23 -50.83 19.06
C ALA A 156 31.23 -52.01 18.91
N GLY A 157 31.48 -52.86 17.91
CA GLY A 157 30.64 -54.00 17.56
C GLY A 157 30.68 -55.18 18.53
N ILE A 158 29.72 -56.11 18.35
CA ILE A 158 29.83 -57.56 18.62
C ILE A 158 28.89 -58.29 17.66
N THR A 159 29.42 -59.36 17.09
CA THR A 159 28.87 -60.28 16.08
C THR A 159 28.01 -61.40 16.71
N VAL A 160 27.33 -62.17 15.85
CA VAL A 160 26.78 -63.55 16.03
C VAL A 160 25.36 -63.56 16.65
N ALA A 161 24.32 -64.28 16.18
CA ALA A 161 24.23 -65.54 15.46
C ALA A 161 22.94 -65.65 14.61
N ILE A 162 23.02 -66.41 13.53
CA ILE A 162 21.89 -67.03 12.82
C ILE A 162 21.47 -68.30 13.59
N PRO A 163 20.17 -68.66 13.59
CA PRO A 163 19.85 -70.05 13.29
C PRO A 163 18.76 -70.22 12.23
N HIS A 164 19.03 -71.15 11.33
CA HIS A 164 18.11 -71.84 10.42
C HIS A 164 16.99 -72.56 11.19
N LEU A 165 15.77 -72.62 10.60
CA LEU A 165 14.81 -73.77 10.54
C LEU A 165 13.50 -73.26 9.88
N LEU A 166 13.26 -73.48 8.59
CA LEU A 166 12.54 -74.61 7.94
C LEU A 166 11.05 -74.76 8.29
N SER A 167 10.24 -74.80 7.21
CA SER A 167 8.93 -75.46 7.02
C SER A 167 7.65 -74.68 7.39
N HIS A 168 6.90 -74.21 6.39
CA HIS A 168 5.84 -74.96 5.69
C HIS A 168 5.42 -74.26 4.40
#